data_AF-A0A3S5AHA8-F1
#
_entry.id   AF-A0A3S5AHA8-F1
#
_cell.length_a   1.000
_cell.length_b   1.000
_cell.length_c   1.000
_cell.angle_alpha   90.00
_cell.angle_beta   90.00
_cell.angle_gamma   90.00
#
_symmetry.space_group_name_H-M   'P 1'
#
loop_
_entity.id
_entity.type
_entity.pdbx_description
1 polymer ?
#
loop_
_entity_poly.entity_id
_entity_poly.type
_entity_poly.pdbx_seq_one_letter_code
_entity_poly.pdbx_strand_id
1 'polypeptide(L)' 'MNITLGLPFIRTSVDHGTALELAGSGTADAGSFKTALALAIKMIINSNE' A
#
# COMPACT_ATOMS: atom_id res chain seq x y z
N MET A 1 -1.99 1.14 -7.09
CA MET A 1 -1.57 1.52 -5.73
C MET A 1 -1.87 3.00 -5.52
N ASN A 2 -2.26 3.40 -4.31
CA ASN A 2 -2.73 4.75 -3.98
C ASN A 2 -1.74 5.48 -3.06
N ILE A 3 -1.57 6.80 -3.27
CA ILE A 3 -0.75 7.70 -2.44
C ILE A 3 -1.62 8.89 -2.03
N THR A 4 -1.56 9.33 -0.78
CA THR A 4 -2.22 10.57 -0.35
C THR A 4 -1.19 11.68 -0.17
N LEU A 5 -1.31 12.72 -0.98
CA LEU A 5 -0.46 13.92 -0.92
C LEU A 5 -1.07 14.96 0.02
N GLY A 6 -0.21 15.78 0.63
CA GLY A 6 -0.63 16.88 1.52
C GLY A 6 -0.82 16.51 2.99
N LEU A 7 -0.66 15.24 3.37
CA LEU A 7 -0.63 14.84 4.78
C LEU A 7 0.74 15.15 5.42
N PRO A 8 0.81 15.37 6.74
CA PRO A 8 2.07 15.60 7.46
C PRO A 8 2.87 14.30 7.70
N PHE A 9 2.53 13.20 7.02
CA PHE A 9 3.22 11.92 7.07
C PHE A 9 2.98 11.12 5.79
N ILE A 10 3.85 10.14 5.52
CA ILE A 10 3.76 9.26 4.36
C ILE A 10 2.54 8.33 4.51
N ARG A 11 1.65 8.33 3.52
CA ARG A 11 0.51 7.41 3.44
C ARG A 11 0.37 6.80 2.05
N THR A 12 0.62 5.50 1.96
CA THR A 12 0.29 4.66 0.80
C THR A 12 -0.85 3.71 1.13
N SER A 13 -1.53 3.18 0.12
CA SER A 13 -2.59 2.20 0.29
C SER A 13 -2.72 1.30 -0.94
N VAL A 14 -3.41 0.17 -0.77
CA VAL A 14 -3.82 -0.70 -1.87
C VAL A 14 -4.76 0.04 -2.84
N ASP A 15 -4.88 -0.46 -4.06
CA ASP A 15 -5.81 0.02 -5.10
C ASP A 15 -7.08 -0.81 -5.26
N HIS A 16 -7.31 -1.77 -4.36
CA HIS A 16 -8.53 -2.58 -4.33
C HIS A 16 -9.32 -2.36 -3.04
N GLY A 17 -10.56 -2.83 -3.04
CA GLY A 17 -11.44 -2.85 -1.87
C GLY A 17 -11.19 -4.05 -0.94
N THR A 18 -12.18 -4.37 -0.11
CA THR A 18 -12.08 -5.42 0.90
C THR A 18 -12.09 -6.84 0.35
N ALA A 19 -12.70 -7.07 -0.81
CA ALA A 19 -12.86 -8.38 -1.44
C ALA A 19 -13.31 -9.46 -0.43
N LEU A 20 -14.43 -9.21 0.28
CA LEU A 20 -14.92 -10.07 1.36
C LEU A 20 -15.18 -11.51 0.89
N GLU A 21 -15.55 -11.68 -0.37
CA GLU A 21 -15.71 -12.98 -1.03
C GLU A 21 -14.42 -13.80 -1.11
N LEU A 22 -13.25 -13.15 -1.01
CA LEU A 22 -11.94 -13.79 -1.00
C LEU A 22 -11.39 -13.99 0.43
N ALA A 23 -12.06 -13.49 1.46
CA ALA A 23 -11.57 -13.59 2.83
C ALA A 23 -11.46 -15.06 3.27
N GLY A 24 -10.26 -15.46 3.70
CA GLY A 24 -9.98 -16.85 4.13
C GLY A 24 -9.82 -17.86 2.99
N SER A 25 -9.98 -17.46 1.73
CA SER A 25 -9.84 -18.36 0.56
C SER A 25 -8.40 -18.76 0.24
N GLY A 26 -7.43 -17.95 0.68
CA GLY A 26 -6.02 -18.10 0.27
C GLY A 26 -5.72 -17.64 -1.16
N THR A 27 -6.69 -17.10 -1.89
CA THR A 27 -6.52 -16.67 -3.30
C THR A 27 -6.44 -15.16 -3.49
N ALA A 28 -6.42 -14.37 -2.41
CA ALA A 28 -6.26 -12.93 -2.49
C ALA A 28 -4.87 -12.57 -3.02
N ASP A 29 -4.80 -11.68 -4.02
CA ASP A 29 -3.52 -11.18 -4.52
C ASP A 29 -2.93 -10.13 -3.58
N ALA A 30 -1.73 -10.40 -3.07
CA ALA A 30 -0.98 -9.49 -2.21
C ALA A 30 -0.13 -8.47 -2.99
N GLY A 31 -0.13 -8.49 -4.33
CA GLY A 31 0.70 -7.65 -5.19
C GLY A 31 0.57 -6.17 -4.88
N SER A 32 -0.65 -5.63 -4.88
CA SER A 32 -0.93 -4.21 -4.59
C SER A 32 -0.42 -3.78 -3.21
N PHE A 33 -0.61 -4.64 -2.20
CA PHE A 33 -0.14 -4.37 -0.83
C PHE A 33 1.40 -4.32 -0.76
N LYS A 34 2.08 -5.28 -1.39
CA LYS A 34 3.55 -5.31 -1.46
C LYS A 34 4.09 -4.06 -2.16
N THR A 35 3.48 -3.63 -3.26
CA THR A 35 3.87 -2.42 -3.97
C THR A 35 3.66 -1.16 -3.11
N ALA A 36 2.52 -1.05 -2.41
CA ALA A 36 2.24 0.08 -1.53
C ALA A 36 3.25 0.17 -0.37
N LEU A 37 3.61 -0.97 0.24
CA LEU A 37 4.59 -1.03 1.31
C LEU A 37 6.01 -0.68 0.81
N ALA A 38 6.44 -1.27 -0.31
CA ALA A 38 7.75 -1.00 -0.89
C ALA A 38 7.93 0.47 -1.26
N LEU A 39 6.88 1.12 -1.79
CA LEU A 39 6.91 2.54 -2.07
C LEU A 39 7.03 3.38 -0.78
N ALA A 40 6.27 3.05 0.27
CA ALA A 40 6.37 3.77 1.54
C ALA A 40 7.80 3.69 2.12
N ILE A 41 8.44 2.52 2.09
CA ILE A 41 9.84 2.34 2.51
C ILE A 41 10.77 3.20 1.66
N LYS A 42 10.60 3.20 0.34
CA LYS A 42 11.40 4.05 -0.56
C LYS A 42 11.23 5.54 -0.24
N MET A 43 10.01 5.99 0.03
CA MET A 43 9.75 7.37 0.43
C MET A 43 10.41 7.71 1.77
N ILE A 44 10.40 6.79 2.75
CA ILE A 44 11.09 6.98 4.04
C ILE A 44 12.59 7.14 3.83
N ILE A 45 13.21 6.27 3.04
CA ILE A 45 14.65 6.34 2.73
C ILE A 45 14.98 7.69 2.09
N ASN A 46 14.21 8.11 1.09
CA ASN A 46 14.43 9.36 0.36
C ASN A 46 14.08 10.63 1.14
N SER A 47 13.32 10.55 2.24
CA SER A 47 12.95 11.72 3.04
C SER A 47 13.98 12.07 4.12
N ASN A 48 14.97 11.20 4.34
CA ASN A 48 16.05 11.38 5.32
C ASN A 48 17.39 11.79 4.66
N GLU A 49 17.38 12.07 3.36
CA GLU A 49 18.46 12.74 2.61
C GLU A 49 18.15 14.24 2.51
#